data_AF-F7XFI1-F1
#
_entry.id   AF-F7XFI1-F1
#
_cell.length_a   1.000
_cell.length_b   1.000
_cell.length_c   1.000
_cell.angle_alpha   90.00
_cell.angle_beta   90.00
_cell.angle_gamma   90.00
#
_symmetry.space_group_name_H-M   'P 1'
#
loop_
_entity.id
_entity.type
_entity.pdbx_description
1 polymer ?
#
loop_
_entity_poly.entity_id
_entity_poly.type
_entity_poly.pdbx_seq_one_letter_code
_entity_poly.pdbx_strand_id
1 'polypeptide(L)' 'MTQLAQHLTVFLPEHLSRERRASVHTCDAYAYSFQLLVTFAARRLSKRPCLLQIEDIDVPMILAFLEHIEETRGN' A
#
# COMPACT_ATOMS: atom_id res chain seq x y z
N MET A 1 10.69 3.95 -13.57
CA MET A 1 9.31 3.45 -13.62
C MET A 1 9.29 2.04 -13.08
N THR A 2 9.12 1.94 -11.76
CA THR A 2 9.23 0.68 -11.03
C THR A 2 7.83 0.23 -10.65
N GLN A 3 7.36 -0.88 -11.21
CA GLN A 3 5.99 -1.38 -10.98
C GLN A 3 5.80 -1.71 -9.50
N LEU A 4 4.85 -1.06 -8.82
CA LEU A 4 4.63 -1.28 -7.38
C LEU A 4 4.05 -2.69 -7.12
N ALA A 5 3.18 -3.17 -8.02
CA ALA A 5 2.45 -4.42 -7.85
C ALA A 5 3.36 -5.65 -7.70
N GLN A 6 4.44 -5.75 -8.49
CA GLN A 6 5.40 -6.86 -8.37
C GLN A 6 6.07 -6.90 -7.00
N HIS A 7 6.40 -5.74 -6.43
CA HIS A 7 7.07 -5.68 -5.13
C HIS A 7 6.14 -6.07 -4.00
N LEU A 8 4.89 -5.60 -4.01
CA LEU A 8 3.89 -6.00 -3.01
C LEU A 8 3.57 -7.50 -3.07
N THR A 9 3.48 -8.06 -4.29
CA THR A 9 3.18 -9.48 -4.51
C THR A 9 4.29 -10.40 -3.97
N VAL A 10 5.54 -9.95 -3.94
CA VAL A 10 6.65 -10.71 -3.35
C VAL A 10 6.81 -10.40 -1.86
N PHE A 11 6.74 -9.13 -1.47
CA PHE A 11 7.00 -8.68 -0.10
C PHE A 11 6.05 -9.30 0.93
N LEU A 12 4.74 -9.32 0.65
CA LEU A 12 3.73 -9.80 1.60
C LEU A 12 3.84 -11.32 1.88
N PRO A 13 3.83 -12.22 0.87
CA PRO A 13 3.92 -13.65 1.12
C PRO A 13 5.36 -14.10 1.46
N GLU A 14 6.38 -13.59 0.77
CA GLU A 14 7.74 -14.12 0.93
C GLU A 14 8.46 -13.43 2.08
N HIS A 15 8.65 -12.11 2.00
CA HIS A 15 9.46 -11.41 2.99
C HIS A 15 8.77 -11.36 4.37
N LEU A 16 7.53 -10.87 4.40
CA LEU A 16 6.83 -10.63 5.66
C LEU A 16 6.40 -11.94 6.33
N SER A 17 5.84 -12.88 5.57
CA SER A 17 5.35 -14.15 6.13
C SER A 17 6.47 -15.19 6.31
N ARG A 18 7.32 -15.42 5.29
CA ARG A 18 8.32 -16.51 5.34
C ARG A 18 9.63 -16.10 6.00
N GLU A 19 10.20 -14.96 5.61
CA GLU A 19 11.52 -14.53 6.10
C GLU A 19 11.43 -13.90 7.50
N ARG A 20 10.46 -13.02 7.72
CA ARG A 20 10.23 -12.36 9.01
C ARG A 20 9.40 -13.19 9.99
N ARG A 21 8.73 -14.26 9.53
CA ARG A 21 7.82 -15.09 10.33
C ARG A 21 6.80 -14.25 11.09
N ALA A 22 6.30 -13.20 10.45
CA ALA A 22 5.28 -12.34 11.05
C ALA A 22 4.02 -13.17 11.33
N SER A 23 3.29 -12.80 12.39
CA SER A 23 2.02 -13.47 12.69
C SER A 23 1.01 -13.23 11.56
N VAL A 24 0.01 -14.12 11.42
CA VAL A 24 -1.08 -13.95 10.44
C VAL A 24 -1.76 -12.59 10.61
N HIS A 25 -2.03 -12.19 11.86
CA HIS A 25 -2.61 -10.87 12.16
C HIS A 25 -1.73 -9.71 11.71
N THR A 26 -0.41 -9.85 11.82
CA THR A 26 0.53 -8.85 11.30
C THR A 26 0.50 -8.82 9.78
N CYS A 27 0.57 -9.98 9.10
CA CYS A 27 0.50 -10.02 7.65
C CYS A 27 -0.79 -9.42 7.11
N ASP A 28 -1.93 -9.73 7.73
CA ASP A 28 -3.24 -9.19 7.36
C ASP A 28 -3.30 -7.68 7.56
N ALA A 29 -2.78 -7.17 8.68
CA ALA A 29 -2.73 -5.74 8.95
C ALA A 29 -1.89 -4.98 7.92
N TYR A 30 -0.74 -5.54 7.50
CA TYR A 30 0.11 -4.95 6.47
C TYR A 30 -0.56 -5.02 5.08
N ALA A 31 -1.10 -6.17 4.69
CA ALA A 31 -1.80 -6.34 3.42
C ALA A 31 -2.97 -5.35 3.30
N TYR A 32 -3.74 -5.21 4.38
CA TYR A 32 -4.85 -4.26 4.44
C TYR A 32 -4.38 -2.80 4.34
N SER A 33 -3.31 -2.43 5.04
CA SER A 33 -2.74 -1.07 4.98
C SER A 33 -2.27 -0.71 3.57
N PHE A 34 -1.57 -1.63 2.89
CA PHE A 34 -1.16 -1.43 1.50
C PHE A 34 -2.35 -1.36 0.54
N GLN A 35 -3.38 -2.19 0.75
CA GLN A 35 -4.61 -2.12 -0.05
C GLN A 35 -5.26 -0.74 0.02
N LEU A 36 -5.30 -0.12 1.21
CA LEU A 36 -5.85 1.22 1.39
C LEU A 36 -5.04 2.27 0.63
N LEU A 37 -3.72 2.27 0.81
CA LEU A 37 -2.81 3.20 0.14
C LEU A 37 -2.91 3.07 -1.39
N VAL A 38 -2.81 1.85 -1.91
CA VAL A 38 -2.87 1.56 -3.35
C VAL A 38 -4.21 1.97 -3.95
N THR A 39 -5.31 1.70 -3.25
CA THR A 39 -6.65 2.09 -3.72
C THR A 39 -6.82 3.60 -3.71
N PHE A 40 -6.34 4.28 -2.68
CA PHE A 40 -6.36 5.74 -2.60
C PHE A 40 -5.55 6.39 -3.73
N ALA A 41 -4.29 5.99 -3.90
CA ALA A 41 -3.41 6.53 -4.93
C ALA A 41 -3.95 6.27 -6.35
N ALA A 42 -4.48 5.07 -6.61
CA ALA A 42 -5.10 4.73 -7.89
C ALA A 42 -6.29 5.64 -8.22
N ARG A 43 -7.15 5.91 -7.23
CA ARG A 43 -8.28 6.84 -7.39
C ARG A 43 -7.80 8.27 -7.65
N ARG A 44 -6.87 8.77 -6.84
CA ARG A 44 -6.35 10.15 -6.96
C ARG A 44 -5.65 10.41 -8.29
N LEU A 45 -4.91 9.42 -8.80
CA LEU A 45 -4.20 9.51 -10.08
C LEU A 45 -5.03 9.08 -11.29
N SER A 46 -6.27 8.63 -11.09
CA SER A 46 -7.11 8.03 -12.15
C SER A 46 -6.39 6.90 -12.90
N LYS A 47 -5.63 6.06 -12.18
CA LYS A 47 -4.89 4.92 -12.71
C LYS A 47 -5.47 3.61 -12.18
N ARG A 48 -5.25 2.52 -12.91
CA ARG A 48 -5.49 1.18 -12.36
C ARG A 48 -4.45 0.89 -11.26
N PRO A 49 -4.81 0.26 -10.14
CA PRO A 49 -3.88 -0.11 -9.07
C PRO A 49 -2.63 -0.85 -9.55
N CYS A 50 -2.78 -1.76 -10.52
CA CYS A 50 -1.67 -2.53 -11.09
C CYS A 50 -0.72 -1.71 -11.97
N LEU A 51 -1.08 -0.48 -12.35
CA LEU A 51 -0.24 0.43 -13.13
C LEU A 51 0.48 1.46 -12.25
N LEU A 52 0.22 1.46 -10.93
CA LEU A 52 0.94 2.33 -10.00
C LEU A 52 2.41 1.95 -9.96
N GLN A 53 3.23 2.99 -9.86
CA GLN A 53 4.67 2.86 -9.75
C GLN A 53 5.13 3.31 -8.37
N ILE A 54 6.34 2.90 -7.96
CA ILE A 54 6.92 3.38 -6.70
C ILE A 54 7.01 4.91 -6.70
N GLU A 55 7.33 5.49 -7.86
CA GLU A 55 7.45 6.94 -8.05
C GLU A 55 6.12 7.69 -7.91
N ASP A 56 4.96 7.00 -8.02
CA ASP A 56 3.64 7.58 -7.79
C ASP A 56 3.34 7.75 -6.27
N ILE A 57 4.13 7.12 -5.40
CA ILE A 57 3.98 7.15 -3.94
C ILE A 57 5.02 8.13 -3.36
N ASP A 58 4.87 9.40 -3.72
CA ASP A 58 5.72 10.48 -3.25
C ASP A 58 5.24 11.08 -1.91
N VAL A 59 6.02 12.03 -1.37
CA VAL A 59 5.71 12.67 -0.09
C VAL A 59 4.31 13.34 -0.10
N PRO A 60 3.94 14.14 -1.12
CA PRO A 60 2.58 14.69 -1.24
C PRO A 60 1.48 13.63 -1.25
N MET A 61 1.68 12.51 -1.97
CA MET A 61 0.72 11.40 -2.01
C MET A 61 0.51 10.79 -0.63
N ILE A 62 1.59 10.54 0.11
CA ILE A 62 1.53 9.96 1.46
C ILE A 62 0.83 10.90 2.43
N LEU A 63 1.18 12.20 2.45
CA LEU A 63 0.54 13.16 3.34
C LEU A 63 -0.97 13.22 3.10
N ALA A 64 -1.37 13.27 1.84
CA ALA A 64 -2.79 13.33 1.53
C ALA A 64 -3.53 12.00 1.80
N PHE A 65 -2.84 10.87 1.77
CA PHE A 65 -3.38 9.58 2.21
C PHE A 65 -3.61 9.55 3.72
N LEU A 66 -2.68 10.09 4.51
CA LEU A 66 -2.81 10.17 5.97
C LEU A 66 -3.99 11.06 6.36
N GLU A 67 -4.09 12.26 5.77
CA GLU A 67 -5.24 13.17 5.95
C GLU A 67 -6.56 12.45 5.60
N HIS A 68 -6.60 11.74 4.46
CA HIS A 68 -7.79 10.98 4.07
C HIS A 68 -8.19 9.89 5.09
N ILE A 69 -7.24 9.18 5.68
CA ILE A 69 -7.52 8.17 6.70
C ILE A 69 -8.04 8.82 7.99
N GLU A 70 -7.45 9.93 8.42
CA GLU A 70 -7.90 10.69 9.60
C GLU A 70 -9.35 11.16 9.42
N GLU A 71 -9.67 11.76 8.28
CA GLU A 71 -11.03 12.25 7.98
C GLU A 71 -12.06 11.12 7.84
N THR A 72 -11.68 10.02 7.18
CA THR A 72 -12.64 8.95 6.84
C THR A 72 -12.83 7.96 7.98
N ARG A 73 -11.81 7.78 8.83
CA ARG A 73 -11.82 6.75 9.90
C ARG A 73 -11.79 7.32 11.31
N GLY A 74 -11.50 8.60 11.49
CA GLY A 74 -11.49 9.26 12.81
C GLY A 74 -10.48 8.66 13.78
N ASN A 75 -9.31 8.24 13.28
CA ASN A 75 -8.18 7.83 14.13
C ASN A 75 -7.39 9.04 14.63
#